data_AF-A0A923A386-F1
#
_entry.id   AF-A0A923A386-F1
#
_cell.length_a   1.000
_cell.length_b   1.000
_cell.length_c   1.000
_cell.angle_alpha   90.00
_cell.angle_beta   90.00
_cell.angle_gamma   90.00
#
_symmetry.space_group_name_H-M   'P 1'
#
loop_
_entity.id
_entity.type
_entity.pdbx_description
1 polymer ?
#
loop_
_entity_poly.entity_id
_entity_poly.type
_entity_poly.pdbx_seq_one_letter_code
_entity_poly.pdbx_strand_id
1 'polypeptide(L)'
;MKVRRRKYVVDYGFQWGFVLVYVLASLSGSIVVLTLFNILAVQKLTEMIYRVHTTVDSPSKILIPLFLWADCFAFLFLLLVLIVVGVVMMRKVRGPLFRMMNGVSLMSQGDFSLSITLHRTDSFIDVAEALEQMRQRIRERFLGFGKEYQAISKSLAVFSTMETENIPDEKRNILLVMIRDLKQRL
;
A
#
# COMPACT_ATOMS: atom_id res chain seq x y z
N MET A 1 22.40 -21.43 -7.95
CA MET A 1 21.38 -20.71 -7.15
C MET A 1 20.58 -19.78 -8.05
N LYS A 2 19.26 -20.01 -8.21
CA LYS A 2 18.38 -19.22 -9.09
C LYS A 2 17.89 -18.00 -8.29
N VAL A 3 18.41 -16.81 -8.59
CA VAL A 3 18.04 -15.58 -7.87
C VAL A 3 16.59 -15.22 -8.21
N ARG A 4 15.70 -15.39 -7.22
CA ARG A 4 14.27 -15.08 -7.32
C ARG A 4 14.10 -13.57 -7.24
N ARG A 5 13.83 -12.91 -8.38
CA ARG A 5 13.61 -11.45 -8.45
C ARG A 5 12.43 -11.08 -7.57
N ARG A 6 12.69 -10.45 -6.43
CA ARG A 6 11.65 -9.86 -5.57
C ARG A 6 11.21 -8.55 -6.24
N LYS A 7 10.05 -8.56 -6.90
CA LYS A 7 9.34 -7.31 -7.18
C LYS A 7 8.86 -6.78 -5.84
N TYR A 8 9.62 -5.85 -5.26
CA TYR A 8 9.12 -5.07 -4.15
C TYR A 8 7.91 -4.31 -4.66
N VAL A 9 6.78 -4.50 -4.00
CA VAL A 9 5.56 -3.71 -4.21
C VAL A 9 5.86 -2.30 -3.69
N VAL A 10 6.58 -1.53 -4.49
CA VAL A 10 6.84 -0.11 -4.26
C VAL A 10 6.01 0.61 -5.29
N ASP A 11 4.92 1.21 -4.84
CA ASP A 11 4.13 2.11 -5.66
C ASP A 11 4.97 3.38 -5.90
N TYR A 12 5.72 3.36 -7.01
CA TYR A 12 6.64 4.43 -7.39
C TYR A 12 5.91 5.77 -7.54
N GLY A 13 4.66 5.77 -7.98
CA GLY A 13 3.85 6.99 -8.13
C GLY A 13 3.55 7.63 -6.77
N PHE A 14 3.20 6.81 -5.78
CA PHE A 14 2.91 7.27 -4.42
C PHE A 14 4.14 7.87 -3.72
N GLN A 15 5.30 7.21 -3.81
CA GLN A 15 6.52 7.69 -3.16
C GLN A 15 7.08 8.96 -3.82
N TRP A 16 7.09 9.03 -5.15
CA TRP A 16 7.56 10.21 -5.86
C TRP A 16 6.67 11.43 -5.62
N GLY A 17 5.36 11.26 -5.50
CA GLY A 17 4.46 12.35 -5.12
C GLY A 17 4.83 12.98 -3.77
N PHE A 18 5.18 12.16 -2.77
CA PHE A 18 5.63 12.62 -1.47
C PHE A 18 6.95 13.39 -1.56
N VAL A 19 7.95 12.78 -2.19
CA VAL A 19 9.29 13.36 -2.32
C VAL A 19 9.23 14.69 -3.08
N LEU A 20 8.45 14.75 -4.16
CA LEU A 20 8.36 15.95 -4.99
C LEU A 20 7.69 17.10 -4.24
N VAL A 21 6.58 16.87 -3.54
CA VAL A 21 5.94 17.89 -2.70
C VAL A 21 6.87 18.37 -1.60
N TYR A 22 7.58 17.45 -0.93
CA TYR A 22 8.54 17.80 0.11
C TYR A 22 9.71 18.64 -0.44
N VAL A 23 10.28 18.24 -1.58
CA VAL A 23 11.37 18.97 -2.23
C VAL A 23 10.93 20.37 -2.66
N LEU A 24 9.74 20.50 -3.27
CA LEU A 24 9.20 21.81 -3.66
C LEU A 24 8.90 22.70 -2.44
N ALA A 25 8.32 22.14 -1.38
CA ALA A 25 8.09 22.86 -0.14
C ALA A 25 9.39 23.31 0.52
N SER A 26 10.41 22.43 0.54
CA SER A 26 11.72 22.76 1.08
C SER A 26 12.42 23.83 0.26
N LEU A 27 12.38 23.74 -1.08
CA LEU A 27 12.99 24.75 -1.96
C LEU A 27 12.32 26.12 -1.79
N SER A 28 10.99 26.16 -1.81
CA SER A 28 10.24 27.41 -1.61
C SER A 28 10.49 28.00 -0.22
N GLY A 29 10.50 27.18 0.83
CA GLY A 29 10.88 27.61 2.18
C GLY A 29 12.28 28.22 2.23
N SER A 30 13.26 27.56 1.62
CA SER A 30 14.64 28.07 1.58
C SER A 30 14.76 29.41 0.84
N ILE A 31 14.03 29.60 -0.26
CA ILE A 31 14.01 30.88 -1.01
C ILE A 31 13.45 32.01 -0.13
N VAL A 32 12.34 31.75 0.57
CA VAL A 32 11.71 32.73 1.46
C VAL A 32 12.66 33.12 2.59
N VAL A 33 13.32 32.15 3.21
CA VAL A 33 14.28 32.37 4.31
C VAL A 33 15.49 33.16 3.82
N LEU A 34 16.04 32.81 2.66
CA LEU A 34 17.18 33.53 2.07
C LEU A 34 16.82 35.00 1.78
N THR A 35 15.61 35.23 1.25
CA THR A 35 15.13 36.58 0.92
C THR A 35 14.91 37.42 2.18
N LEU A 36 14.23 36.86 3.18
CA LEU A 36 14.01 37.52 4.48
C LEU A 36 15.32 37.84 5.18
N PHE A 37 16.24 36.87 5.20
CA PHE A 37 17.56 37.06 5.78
C PHE A 37 18.31 38.19 5.10
N ASN A 38 18.31 38.23 3.76
CA ASN A 38 19.00 39.28 3.00
C ASN A 38 18.45 40.67 3.34
N ILE A 39 17.12 40.83 3.38
CA ILE A 39 16.47 42.10 3.73
C ILE A 39 16.84 42.53 5.16
N LEU A 40 16.71 41.64 6.14
CA LEU A 40 17.00 41.94 7.55
C LEU A 40 18.49 42.21 7.79
N ALA A 41 19.36 41.46 7.10
CA ALA A 41 20.81 41.66 7.17
C ALA A 41 21.17 43.05 6.64
N VAL A 42 20.66 43.45 5.47
CA VAL A 42 20.91 44.79 4.90
C VAL A 42 20.45 45.88 5.87
N GLN A 43 19.23 45.78 6.42
CA GLN A 43 18.73 46.76 7.40
C GLN A 43 19.63 46.86 8.64
N LYS A 44 20.03 45.72 9.22
CA LYS A 44 20.89 45.68 10.40
C LYS A 44 22.32 46.17 10.13
N LEU A 45 22.85 45.87 8.94
CA LEU A 45 24.16 46.37 8.48
C LEU A 45 24.13 47.88 8.25
N THR A 46 23.05 48.43 7.66
CA THR A 46 22.88 49.87 7.49
C THR A 46 22.77 50.59 8.84
N GLU A 47 22.02 50.04 9.80
CA GLU A 47 21.97 50.57 11.18
C GLU A 47 23.35 50.60 11.85
N MET A 48 24.18 49.57 11.62
CA MET A 48 25.56 49.54 12.13
C MET A 48 26.41 50.63 11.47
N ILE A 49 26.41 50.76 10.15
CA ILE A 49 27.19 51.80 9.44
C ILE A 49 26.86 53.20 9.99
N TYR A 50 25.61 53.47 10.31
CA TYR A 50 25.19 54.74 10.90
C TYR A 50 25.55 54.89 12.40
N ARG A 51 25.71 53.78 13.16
CA ARG A 51 26.11 53.78 14.58
C ARG A 51 27.62 53.64 14.83
N VAL A 52 28.41 53.30 13.81
CA VAL A 52 29.86 52.98 13.89
C VAL A 52 30.74 54.16 14.33
N HIS A 53 30.21 55.35 14.58
CA HIS A 53 31.01 56.46 15.11
C HIS A 53 31.57 56.26 16.53
N THR A 54 31.28 55.17 17.27
CA THR A 54 31.84 55.02 18.64
C THR A 54 32.35 53.67 19.13
N THR A 55 32.07 52.50 18.54
CA THR A 55 32.79 51.25 18.88
C THR A 55 32.62 50.19 17.79
N VAL A 56 33.73 49.61 17.34
CA VAL A 56 33.75 48.56 16.30
C VAL A 56 33.30 47.24 16.91
N ASP A 57 31.99 47.04 17.04
CA ASP A 57 31.44 45.72 17.29
C ASP A 57 31.59 44.86 16.02
N SER A 58 32.14 43.65 16.17
CA SER A 58 32.35 42.72 15.07
C SER A 58 31.00 42.36 14.42
N PRO A 59 30.80 42.53 13.10
CA PRO A 59 29.54 42.25 12.39
C PRO A 59 28.97 40.85 12.68
N SER A 60 29.86 39.88 12.94
CA SER A 60 29.51 38.51 13.32
C SER A 60 28.67 38.41 14.60
N LYS A 61 28.89 39.24 15.62
CA LYS A 61 28.13 39.18 16.88
C LYS A 61 26.65 39.55 16.71
N ILE A 62 26.32 40.32 15.67
CA ILE A 62 24.96 40.77 15.37
C ILE A 62 24.30 39.87 14.32
N LEU A 63 25.07 39.38 13.34
CA LEU A 63 24.58 38.51 12.29
C LEU A 63 24.24 37.09 12.78
N ILE A 64 25.04 36.51 13.69
CA ILE A 64 24.82 35.16 14.22
C ILE A 64 23.43 34.99 14.88
N PRO A 65 23.00 35.82 15.85
CA PRO A 65 21.69 35.65 16.48
C PRO A 65 20.54 35.86 15.48
N LEU A 66 20.70 36.77 14.50
CA LEU A 66 19.72 36.97 13.45
C LEU A 66 19.57 35.73 12.56
N PHE A 67 20.70 35.06 12.24
CA PHE A 67 20.72 33.81 11.49
C PHE A 67 20.00 32.68 12.24
N LEU A 68 20.26 32.54 13.55
CA LEU A 68 19.61 31.52 14.39
C LEU A 68 18.07 31.71 14.45
N TRP A 69 17.59 32.95 14.55
CA TRP A 69 16.15 33.23 14.54
C TRP A 69 15.50 32.93 13.19
N ALA A 70 16.17 33.30 12.08
CA ALA A 70 15.68 33.03 10.73
C ALA A 70 15.61 31.51 10.46
N ASP A 71 16.64 30.76 10.84
CA ASP A 71 16.69 29.30 10.69
C ASP A 71 15.69 28.59 11.61
N CYS A 72 15.50 29.08 12.84
CA CYS A 72 14.49 28.52 13.73
C CYS A 72 13.09 28.64 13.13
N PHE A 73 12.76 29.79 12.55
CA PHE A 73 11.50 30.01 11.86
C PHE A 73 11.36 29.12 10.63
N ALA A 74 12.43 29.00 9.83
CA ALA A 74 12.49 28.10 8.67
C ALA A 74 12.21 26.65 9.05
N PHE A 75 12.86 26.18 10.12
CA PHE A 75 12.72 24.82 10.61
C PHE A 75 11.31 24.54 11.10
N LEU A 76 10.73 25.48 11.86
CA LEU A 76 9.36 25.36 12.36
C LEU A 76 8.35 25.33 11.20
N PHE A 77 8.55 26.16 10.19
CA PHE A 77 7.73 26.16 8.97
C PHE A 77 7.82 24.83 8.23
N LEU A 78 9.04 24.32 8.00
CA LEU A 78 9.25 23.05 7.30
C LEU A 78 8.63 21.88 8.09
N LEU A 79 8.77 21.88 9.42
CA LEU A 79 8.16 20.88 10.29
C LEU A 79 6.63 20.90 10.19
N LEU A 80 6.02 22.08 10.15
CA LEU A 80 4.57 22.22 9.97
C LEU A 80 4.11 21.68 8.60
N VAL A 81 4.83 22.02 7.54
CA VAL A 81 4.53 21.48 6.20
C VAL A 81 4.67 19.96 6.17
N LEU A 82 5.72 19.41 6.79
CA LEU A 82 5.94 17.97 6.87
C LEU A 82 4.78 17.25 7.58
N ILE A 83 4.29 17.81 8.70
CA ILE A 83 3.12 17.27 9.41
C ILE A 83 1.88 17.30 8.51
N VAL A 84 1.60 18.42 7.85
CA VAL A 84 0.43 18.57 6.98
C VAL A 84 0.47 17.57 5.83
N VAL A 85 1.60 17.47 5.13
CA VAL A 85 1.80 16.52 4.03
C VAL A 85 1.65 15.08 4.53
N GLY A 86 2.26 14.75 5.67
CA GLY A 86 2.14 13.43 6.30
C GLY A 86 0.70 13.05 6.63
N VAL A 87 -0.08 13.96 7.21
CA VAL A 87 -1.50 13.73 7.55
C VAL A 87 -2.35 13.54 6.30
N VAL A 88 -2.18 14.37 5.28
CA VAL A 88 -2.90 14.25 4.00
C VAL A 88 -2.58 12.90 3.35
N MET A 89 -1.31 12.50 3.39
CA MET A 89 -0.88 11.23 2.82
C MET A 89 -1.49 10.03 3.56
N MET A 90 -1.48 10.08 4.89
CA MET A 90 -2.10 9.04 5.72
C MET A 90 -3.61 8.92 5.46
N ARG A 91 -4.30 10.02 5.13
CA ARG A 91 -5.70 9.98 4.70
C ARG A 91 -5.86 9.25 3.36
N LYS A 92 -4.98 9.49 2.38
CA LYS A 92 -5.02 8.83 1.07
C LYS A 92 -4.77 7.32 1.14
N VAL A 93 -3.89 6.87 2.04
CA VAL A 93 -3.58 5.42 2.19
C VAL A 93 -4.64 4.65 2.94
N ARG A 94 -5.26 5.24 3.97
CA ARG A 94 -6.19 4.52 4.86
C ARG A 94 -7.37 3.89 4.13
N GLY A 95 -7.96 4.58 3.15
CA GLY A 95 -9.12 4.07 2.41
C GLY A 95 -8.81 2.79 1.61
N PRO A 96 -7.85 2.83 0.67
CA PRO A 96 -7.38 1.66 -0.07
C PRO A 96 -6.97 0.50 0.83
N LEU A 97 -6.20 0.79 1.90
CA LEU A 97 -5.73 -0.24 2.83
C LEU A 97 -6.88 -0.91 3.60
N PHE A 98 -7.84 -0.12 4.07
CA PHE A 98 -9.02 -0.63 4.77
C PHE A 98 -9.86 -1.52 3.86
N ARG A 99 -10.08 -1.13 2.59
CA ARG A 99 -10.78 -1.95 1.60
C ARG A 99 -10.09 -3.30 1.39
N MET A 100 -8.77 -3.31 1.22
CA MET A 100 -8.00 -4.54 1.07
C MET A 100 -8.08 -5.42 2.32
N MET A 101 -7.91 -4.85 3.52
CA MET A 101 -8.02 -5.59 4.78
C MET A 101 -9.41 -6.20 4.96
N ASN A 102 -10.46 -5.45 4.68
CA ASN A 102 -11.83 -5.95 4.80
C ASN A 102 -12.09 -7.11 3.82
N GLY A 103 -11.63 -6.98 2.57
CA GLY A 103 -11.71 -8.04 1.58
C GLY A 103 -10.99 -9.32 2.01
N VAL A 104 -9.77 -9.19 2.52
CA VAL A 104 -9.01 -10.34 3.06
C VAL A 104 -9.68 -10.95 4.29
N SER A 105 -10.26 -10.13 5.17
CA SER A 105 -11.00 -10.62 6.34
C SER A 105 -12.22 -11.43 5.94
N LEU A 106 -12.99 -10.99 4.95
CA LEU A 106 -14.14 -11.75 4.43
C LEU A 106 -13.70 -13.06 3.77
N MET A 107 -12.63 -13.03 2.97
CA MET A 107 -12.02 -14.24 2.40
C MET A 107 -11.59 -15.24 3.48
N SER A 108 -11.05 -14.75 4.60
CA SER A 108 -10.63 -15.60 5.72
C SER A 108 -11.81 -16.30 6.42
N GLN A 109 -13.01 -15.73 6.30
CA GLN A 109 -14.26 -16.32 6.81
C GLN A 109 -14.92 -17.27 5.78
N GLY A 110 -14.30 -17.46 4.62
CA GLY A 110 -14.83 -18.31 3.53
C GLY A 110 -15.82 -17.60 2.60
N ASP A 111 -16.03 -16.29 2.78
CA ASP A 111 -16.84 -15.50 1.85
C ASP A 111 -15.97 -14.98 0.69
N PHE A 112 -16.14 -15.62 -0.47
CA PHE A 112 -15.51 -15.23 -1.72
C PHE A 112 -16.51 -14.58 -2.68
N SER A 113 -17.60 -13.98 -2.21
CA SER A 113 -18.59 -13.30 -3.07
C SER A 113 -18.14 -11.87 -3.43
N LEU A 114 -17.54 -11.15 -2.48
CA LEU A 114 -17.13 -9.76 -2.61
C LEU A 114 -15.80 -9.60 -3.37
N SER A 115 -15.77 -8.70 -4.35
CA SER A 115 -14.57 -8.37 -5.10
C SER A 115 -13.71 -7.34 -4.37
N ILE A 116 -12.38 -7.50 -4.47
CA ILE A 116 -11.42 -6.53 -3.92
C ILE A 116 -11.06 -5.56 -5.05
N THR A 117 -11.85 -4.50 -5.22
CA THR A 117 -11.60 -3.48 -6.24
C THR A 117 -11.14 -2.16 -5.61
N LEU A 118 -10.05 -1.62 -6.15
CA LEU A 118 -9.54 -0.27 -5.86
C LEU A 118 -9.74 0.62 -7.09
N HIS A 119 -9.83 1.93 -6.89
CA HIS A 119 -9.88 2.85 -8.02
C HIS A 119 -8.53 2.90 -8.73
N ARG A 120 -8.52 3.21 -10.02
CA ARG A 120 -7.30 3.25 -10.84
C ARG A 120 -6.25 4.25 -10.36
N THR A 121 -6.70 5.26 -9.62
CA THR A 121 -5.88 6.32 -9.01
C THR A 121 -5.49 6.02 -7.56
N ASP A 122 -6.01 4.94 -6.97
CA ASP A 122 -5.63 4.53 -5.62
C ASP A 122 -4.25 3.87 -5.64
N SER A 123 -3.47 4.15 -4.61
CA SER A 123 -2.21 3.45 -4.40
C SER A 123 -2.45 1.96 -4.10
N PHE A 124 -1.45 1.13 -4.37
CA PHE A 124 -1.49 -0.33 -4.14
C PHE A 124 -2.41 -1.12 -5.09
N ILE A 125 -2.71 -0.59 -6.28
CA ILE A 125 -3.58 -1.26 -7.24
C ILE A 125 -3.08 -2.67 -7.61
N ASP A 126 -1.76 -2.81 -7.80
CA ASP A 126 -1.11 -4.09 -8.10
C ASP A 126 -1.37 -5.14 -7.01
N VAL A 127 -1.44 -4.71 -5.75
CA VAL A 127 -1.74 -5.59 -4.61
C VAL A 127 -3.21 -5.98 -4.62
N ALA A 128 -4.10 -5.02 -4.84
CA ALA A 128 -5.53 -5.28 -4.93
C ALA A 128 -5.84 -6.26 -6.08
N GLU A 129 -5.22 -6.09 -7.24
CA GLU A 129 -5.35 -7.00 -8.38
C GLU A 129 -4.82 -8.40 -8.05
N ALA A 130 -3.66 -8.50 -7.39
CA ALA A 130 -3.11 -9.79 -6.96
C ALA A 130 -4.02 -10.51 -5.95
N LEU A 131 -4.60 -9.77 -5.00
CA LEU A 131 -5.56 -10.30 -4.03
C LEU A 131 -6.86 -10.76 -4.69
N GLU A 132 -7.36 -10.00 -5.65
CA GLU A 132 -8.56 -10.34 -6.42
C GLU A 132 -8.32 -11.61 -7.27
N GLN A 133 -7.16 -11.73 -7.93
CA GLN A 133 -6.80 -12.96 -8.65
C GLN A 133 -6.71 -14.16 -7.71
N MET A 134 -6.15 -13.99 -6.51
CA MET A 134 -6.09 -15.05 -5.50
C MET A 134 -7.51 -15.48 -5.08
N ARG A 135 -8.38 -14.52 -4.80
CA ARG A 135 -9.78 -14.76 -4.45
C ARG A 135 -10.52 -15.55 -5.53
N GLN A 136 -10.38 -15.15 -6.78
CA GLN A 136 -11.00 -15.83 -7.93
C GLN A 136 -10.56 -17.29 -8.02
N ARG A 137 -9.24 -17.55 -7.94
CA ARG A 137 -8.70 -18.91 -7.99
C ARG A 137 -9.19 -19.79 -6.85
N ILE A 138 -9.33 -19.24 -5.64
CA ILE A 138 -9.87 -19.98 -4.50
C ILE A 138 -11.34 -20.31 -4.74
N ARG A 139 -12.13 -19.33 -5.19
CA ARG A 139 -13.55 -19.53 -5.50
C ARG A 139 -13.76 -20.60 -6.58
N GLU A 140 -12.98 -20.55 -7.66
CA GLU A 140 -13.04 -21.54 -8.74
C GLU A 140 -12.74 -22.95 -8.25
N ARG A 141 -11.73 -23.11 -7.39
CA ARG A 141 -11.41 -24.41 -6.76
C ARG A 141 -12.56 -24.93 -5.90
N PHE A 142 -13.16 -24.08 -5.07
CA PHE A 142 -14.32 -24.46 -4.25
C PHE A 142 -15.53 -24.86 -5.08
N LEU A 143 -15.82 -24.14 -6.17
CA LEU A 143 -16.88 -24.52 -7.11
C LEU A 143 -16.57 -25.84 -7.83
N GLY A 144 -15.30 -26.11 -8.13
CA GLY A 144 -14.83 -27.40 -8.66
C GLY A 144 -15.14 -28.55 -7.69
N PHE A 145 -14.74 -28.41 -6.42
CA PHE A 145 -15.03 -29.41 -5.39
C PHE A 145 -16.52 -29.64 -5.19
N GLY A 146 -17.34 -28.57 -5.22
CA GLY A 146 -18.80 -28.70 -5.11
C GLY A 146 -19.40 -29.54 -6.24
N LYS A 147 -18.93 -29.36 -7.48
CA LYS A 147 -19.39 -30.15 -8.64
C LYS A 147 -18.98 -31.62 -8.52
N GLU A 148 -17.75 -31.89 -8.12
CA GLU A 148 -17.25 -33.26 -7.91
C GLU A 148 -18.01 -33.96 -6.79
N TYR A 149 -18.21 -33.29 -5.65
CA TYR A 149 -19.00 -33.81 -4.54
C TYR A 149 -20.44 -34.11 -4.96
N GLN A 150 -21.06 -33.20 -5.73
CA GLN A 150 -22.43 -33.41 -6.21
C GLN A 150 -22.52 -34.58 -7.19
N ALA A 151 -21.52 -34.77 -8.07
CA ALA A 151 -21.45 -35.93 -8.95
C ALA A 151 -21.32 -37.25 -8.17
N ILE A 152 -20.48 -37.27 -7.13
CA ILE A 152 -20.34 -38.42 -6.23
C ILE A 152 -21.63 -38.70 -5.46
N SER A 153 -22.28 -37.66 -4.91
CA SER A 153 -23.53 -37.84 -4.16
C SER A 153 -24.66 -38.37 -5.03
N LYS A 154 -24.75 -37.92 -6.29
CA LYS A 154 -25.74 -38.42 -7.26
C LYS A 154 -25.46 -39.86 -7.63
N SER A 155 -24.21 -40.25 -7.87
CA SER A 155 -23.88 -41.64 -8.19
C SER A 155 -24.19 -42.56 -7.00
N LEU A 156 -23.81 -42.16 -5.77
CA LEU A 156 -24.14 -42.91 -4.55
C LEU A 156 -25.66 -43.02 -4.32
N ALA A 157 -26.43 -41.96 -4.58
CA ALA A 157 -27.89 -41.99 -4.48
C ALA A 157 -28.50 -43.00 -5.47
N VAL A 158 -28.02 -43.02 -6.72
CA VAL A 158 -28.45 -44.00 -7.74
C VAL A 158 -28.11 -45.44 -7.29
N PHE A 159 -26.96 -45.65 -6.64
CA PHE A 159 -26.60 -46.96 -6.10
C PHE A 159 -27.46 -47.37 -4.89
N SER A 160 -27.78 -46.45 -3.97
CA SER A 160 -28.66 -46.74 -2.82
C SER A 160 -30.09 -47.11 -3.24
N THR A 161 -30.55 -46.61 -4.40
CA THR A 161 -31.82 -47.03 -5.01
C THR A 161 -31.73 -48.36 -5.77
N MET A 162 -30.53 -48.90 -6.00
CA MET A 162 -30.29 -50.19 -6.67
C MET A 162 -29.96 -51.33 -5.69
N GLU A 163 -29.89 -51.08 -4.37
CA GLU A 163 -29.52 -52.06 -3.35
C GLU A 163 -30.64 -53.05 -2.96
N THR A 164 -31.64 -53.25 -3.82
CA THR A 164 -32.58 -54.37 -3.71
C THR A 164 -32.38 -55.47 -4.75
N GLU A 165 -31.43 -55.34 -5.69
CA GLU A 165 -31.19 -56.41 -6.68
C GLU A 165 -29.70 -56.57 -7.02
N ASN A 166 -29.11 -57.61 -6.41
CA ASN A 166 -27.86 -58.29 -6.73
C ASN A 166 -26.94 -57.61 -7.77
N ILE A 167 -25.98 -56.80 -7.32
CA ILE A 167 -25.07 -56.01 -8.19
C ILE A 167 -24.17 -56.96 -9.02
N PRO A 168 -24.25 -56.97 -10.36
CA PRO A 168 -23.41 -57.81 -11.21
C PRO A 168 -21.93 -57.37 -11.21
N ASP A 169 -21.00 -58.34 -11.23
CA ASP A 169 -19.53 -58.17 -11.08
C ASP A 169 -18.90 -57.13 -12.04
N GLU A 170 -19.50 -56.90 -13.19
CA GLU A 170 -19.04 -55.92 -14.18
C GLU A 170 -19.05 -54.48 -13.63
N LYS A 171 -20.06 -54.12 -12.82
CA LYS A 171 -20.17 -52.79 -12.22
C LYS A 171 -19.18 -52.57 -11.07
N ARG A 172 -18.77 -53.64 -10.39
CA ARG A 172 -17.75 -53.60 -9.33
C ARG A 172 -16.38 -53.23 -9.88
N ASN A 173 -16.03 -53.72 -11.07
CA ASN A 173 -14.78 -53.39 -11.74
C ASN A 173 -14.74 -51.93 -12.20
N ILE A 174 -15.85 -51.37 -12.67
CA ILE A 174 -15.94 -49.96 -13.07
C ILE A 174 -15.69 -49.04 -11.85
N LEU A 175 -16.24 -49.40 -10.69
CA LEU A 175 -16.02 -48.67 -9.43
C LEU A 175 -14.55 -48.71 -8.99
N LEU A 176 -13.89 -49.87 -9.08
CA LEU A 176 -12.47 -50.00 -8.75
C LEU A 176 -11.57 -49.21 -9.72
N VAL A 177 -11.94 -49.12 -11.00
CA VAL A 177 -11.23 -48.30 -11.99
C VAL A 177 -11.40 -46.81 -11.68
N MET A 178 -12.63 -46.35 -11.34
CA MET A 178 -12.87 -44.95 -10.98
C MET A 178 -12.18 -44.54 -9.67
N ILE A 179 -12.20 -45.40 -8.64
CA ILE A 179 -11.48 -45.14 -7.38
C ILE A 179 -9.96 -45.10 -7.62
N ARG A 180 -9.44 -45.95 -8.51
CA ARG A 180 -8.02 -45.98 -8.87
C ARG A 180 -7.61 -44.73 -9.66
N ASP A 181 -8.43 -44.27 -10.59
CA ASP A 181 -8.16 -43.05 -11.38
C ASP A 181 -8.20 -41.79 -10.50
N LEU A 182 -9.10 -41.76 -9.49
CA LEU A 182 -9.15 -40.71 -8.48
C LEU A 182 -7.89 -40.65 -7.62
N LYS A 183 -7.34 -41.80 -7.21
CA LYS A 183 -6.12 -41.86 -6.39
C LYS A 183 -4.87 -41.36 -7.12
N GLN A 184 -4.89 -41.32 -8.46
CA GLN A 184 -3.79 -40.78 -9.26
C GLN A 184 -3.89 -39.28 -9.54
N ARG A 185 -5.06 -38.66 -9.30
CA ARG A 185 -5.32 -37.23 -9.60
C ARG A 185 -5.31 -36.33 -8.34
N LEU A 186 -5.28 -36.94 -7.16
CA LEU A 186 -5.03 -36.31 -5.86
C LEU A 186 -3.54 -36.25 -5.55
#